data_AF-A0A0D5A407-F1
#
_entry.id   AF-A0A0D5A407-F1
#
_cell.length_a   1.000
_cell.length_b   1.000
_cell.length_c   1.000
_cell.angle_alpha   90.00
_cell.angle_beta   90.00
_cell.angle_gamma   90.00
#
_symmetry.space_group_name_H-M   'P 1'
#
loop_
_entity.id
_entity.type
_entity.pdbx_description
1 polymer ?
#
loop_
_entity_poly.entity_id
_entity_poly.type
_entity_poly.pdbx_seq_one_letter_code
_entity_poly.pdbx_strand_id
1 'polypeptide(L)'
;MLKIDSNELQKLYIAYFGRPGDPSGINYWLSHSSELLTLKDISNELSRQDEYTKYIGNDKSLESKINRLYLNLFSRKPDFDGLNFWLEMVNAKNYQISDIVYNLLYSFNERGPIDSEQLKEDMNILENKVFAAEIFTNKISKSISLINLYQPESLSPWISGNSLIRASNFISDVAYQNVSEDEVIDVINTLSDHSINILTNPAIELKDISLSIPVHSIENRSLTKQFAKSVINITGGELTESKNGTNIIALNDINLTIMKGESVGLIGHNGSGKSSFLRLISGIYQPTSGELKSSVDVYPMLQKTFLTSSELTGVDACKAHYLLKNHSLDGFEIFLNEIIGFSGLGSYISLPIKTYSEGMSARLIFSILTSSPHDCLAIDEGFGTGDADFCDRAEERMRKFMESATTLFLASHSEELLKQFCNRGIVFSHGLIVYDGPLDAALNYYHTHDYYRKNVIK
;
A
#
# COMPACT_ATOMS: atom_id res chain seq x y z
N MET A 1 -9.79 -7.58 -41.98
CA MET A 1 -10.00 -7.76 -40.53
C MET A 1 -8.62 -7.95 -39.93
N LEU A 2 -8.17 -7.05 -39.05
CA LEU A 2 -6.87 -7.21 -38.39
C LEU A 2 -6.89 -8.52 -37.60
N LYS A 3 -5.85 -9.33 -37.74
CA LYS A 3 -5.71 -10.58 -36.99
C LYS A 3 -5.44 -10.20 -35.53
N ILE A 4 -6.26 -10.68 -34.60
CA ILE A 4 -5.99 -10.50 -33.17
C ILE A 4 -4.76 -11.35 -32.84
N ASP A 5 -3.68 -10.68 -32.44
CA ASP A 5 -2.47 -11.31 -31.96
C ASP A 5 -2.05 -10.68 -30.62
N SER A 6 -0.97 -11.21 -30.02
CA SER A 6 -0.49 -10.75 -28.72
C SER A 6 -0.13 -9.27 -28.72
N ASN A 7 0.52 -8.77 -29.78
CA ASN A 7 0.93 -7.37 -29.89
C ASN A 7 -0.29 -6.42 -29.90
N GLU A 8 -1.33 -6.77 -30.64
CA GLU A 8 -2.56 -5.98 -30.71
C GLU A 8 -3.28 -5.94 -29.35
N LEU A 9 -3.22 -7.02 -28.59
CA LEU A 9 -3.74 -7.06 -27.23
C LEU A 9 -2.88 -6.23 -26.27
N GLN A 10 -1.54 -6.29 -26.37
CA GLN A 10 -0.66 -5.45 -25.55
C GLN A 10 -0.95 -3.96 -25.76
N LYS A 11 -1.20 -3.52 -26.99
CA LYS A 11 -1.60 -2.13 -27.27
C LYS A 11 -2.85 -1.72 -26.48
N LEU A 12 -3.85 -2.61 -26.39
CA LEU A 12 -5.06 -2.36 -25.62
C LEU A 12 -4.80 -2.36 -24.10
N TYR A 13 -4.02 -3.30 -23.57
CA TYR A 13 -3.66 -3.30 -22.14
C TYR A 13 -2.86 -2.06 -21.75
N ILE A 14 -1.93 -1.62 -22.59
CA ILE A 14 -1.20 -0.37 -22.42
C ILE A 14 -2.20 0.80 -22.45
N ALA A 15 -3.06 0.91 -23.46
CA ALA A 15 -4.01 2.02 -23.58
C ALA A 15 -4.89 2.16 -22.32
N TYR A 16 -5.52 1.06 -21.90
CA TYR A 16 -6.52 1.08 -20.84
C TYR A 16 -5.93 1.09 -19.43
N PHE A 17 -4.82 0.40 -19.21
CA PHE A 17 -4.29 0.16 -17.87
C PHE A 17 -2.89 0.72 -17.65
N GLY A 18 -2.15 1.09 -18.72
CA GLY A 18 -0.78 1.59 -18.62
C GLY A 18 0.19 0.52 -18.13
N ARG A 19 -0.04 -0.75 -18.49
CA ARG A 19 0.74 -1.91 -18.06
C ARG A 19 0.71 -3.03 -19.13
N PRO A 20 1.60 -4.04 -19.04
CA PRO A 20 1.52 -5.23 -19.86
C PRO A 20 0.22 -6.02 -19.59
N GLY A 21 -0.22 -6.79 -20.58
CA GLY A 21 -1.26 -7.78 -20.38
C GLY A 21 -0.75 -8.95 -19.55
N ASP A 22 -1.60 -9.48 -18.67
CA ASP A 22 -1.25 -10.70 -17.95
C ASP A 22 -1.31 -11.91 -18.89
N PRO A 23 -0.48 -12.95 -18.67
CA PRO A 23 -0.52 -14.14 -19.52
C PRO A 23 -1.92 -14.78 -19.60
N SER A 24 -2.69 -14.77 -18.51
CA SER A 24 -4.04 -15.34 -18.46
C SER A 24 -5.01 -14.55 -19.33
N GLY A 25 -5.00 -13.23 -19.23
CA GLY A 25 -5.81 -12.29 -19.99
C GLY A 25 -5.46 -12.30 -21.48
N ILE A 26 -4.17 -12.30 -21.82
CA ILE A 26 -3.72 -12.45 -23.21
C ILE A 26 -4.20 -13.78 -23.79
N ASN A 27 -4.01 -14.90 -23.08
CA ASN A 27 -4.48 -16.21 -23.52
C ASN A 27 -6.01 -16.29 -23.62
N TYR A 28 -6.74 -15.63 -22.73
CA TYR A 28 -8.20 -15.55 -22.78
C TYR A 28 -8.65 -14.90 -24.09
N TRP A 29 -8.13 -13.71 -24.43
CA TRP A 29 -8.53 -13.03 -25.65
C TRP A 29 -8.10 -13.78 -26.92
N LEU A 30 -6.89 -14.37 -26.91
CA LEU A 30 -6.42 -15.18 -28.04
C LEU A 30 -7.29 -16.44 -28.23
N SER A 31 -7.70 -17.11 -27.17
CA SER A 31 -8.58 -18.30 -27.26
C SER A 31 -10.01 -17.96 -27.68
N HIS A 32 -10.48 -16.74 -27.43
CA HIS A 32 -11.82 -16.27 -27.83
C HIS A 32 -11.82 -15.53 -29.17
N SER A 33 -10.66 -15.32 -29.80
CA SER A 33 -10.51 -14.60 -31.08
C SER A 33 -11.08 -15.31 -32.33
N SER A 34 -11.92 -16.33 -32.17
CA SER A 34 -12.69 -16.92 -33.27
C SER A 34 -13.54 -15.86 -34.01
N GLU A 35 -13.88 -16.13 -35.29
CA GLU A 35 -14.31 -15.22 -36.38
C GLU A 35 -15.32 -14.07 -36.10
N LEU A 36 -15.85 -13.91 -34.89
CA LEU A 36 -16.87 -12.94 -34.51
C LEU A 36 -16.40 -11.82 -33.57
N LEU A 37 -15.25 -11.94 -32.88
CA LEU A 37 -14.75 -10.91 -31.96
C LEU A 37 -13.75 -9.99 -32.67
N THR A 38 -14.00 -8.67 -32.62
CA THR A 38 -13.09 -7.65 -33.16
C THR A 38 -12.25 -6.99 -32.05
N LEU A 39 -11.13 -6.36 -32.40
CA LEU A 39 -10.36 -5.53 -31.46
C LEU A 39 -11.21 -4.41 -30.83
N LYS A 40 -12.23 -3.92 -31.55
CA LYS A 40 -13.17 -2.94 -31.04
C LYS A 40 -14.08 -3.52 -29.96
N ASP A 41 -14.50 -4.78 -30.10
CA ASP A 41 -15.30 -5.47 -29.09
C ASP A 41 -14.49 -5.73 -27.82
N ILE A 42 -13.22 -6.13 -27.96
CA ILE A 42 -12.29 -6.28 -26.83
C ILE A 42 -12.08 -4.94 -26.13
N SER A 43 -11.82 -3.88 -26.89
CA SER A 43 -11.65 -2.51 -26.40
C SER A 43 -12.88 -2.02 -25.62
N ASN A 44 -14.08 -2.28 -26.14
CA ASN A 44 -15.34 -2.00 -25.43
C ASN A 44 -15.42 -2.73 -24.09
N GLU A 45 -15.05 -4.01 -24.05
CA GLU A 45 -15.10 -4.80 -22.83
C GLU A 45 -14.08 -4.33 -21.80
N LEU A 46 -12.85 -4.03 -22.22
CA LEU A 46 -11.79 -3.49 -21.34
C LEU A 46 -12.20 -2.14 -20.72
N SER A 47 -12.89 -1.29 -21.48
CA SER A 47 -13.39 0.01 -20.97
C SER A 47 -14.46 -0.10 -19.89
N ARG A 48 -15.05 -1.29 -19.69
CA ARG A 48 -16.08 -1.55 -18.69
C ARG A 48 -15.57 -2.35 -17.49
N GLN A 49 -14.31 -2.78 -17.51
CA GLN A 49 -13.71 -3.57 -16.44
C GLN A 49 -13.62 -2.78 -15.13
N ASP A 50 -13.76 -3.48 -14.01
CA ASP A 50 -13.61 -2.93 -12.66
C ASP A 50 -12.23 -2.28 -12.45
N GLU A 51 -11.18 -2.85 -13.04
CA GLU A 51 -9.85 -2.25 -13.04
C GLU A 51 -9.86 -0.87 -13.72
N TYR A 52 -10.47 -0.77 -14.90
CA TYR A 52 -10.57 0.51 -15.60
C TYR A 52 -11.43 1.50 -14.81
N THR A 53 -12.55 1.05 -14.21
CA THR A 53 -13.45 1.93 -13.45
C THR A 53 -12.85 2.42 -12.14
N LYS A 54 -12.08 1.57 -11.44
CA LYS A 54 -11.37 1.91 -10.19
C LYS A 54 -10.24 2.92 -10.41
N TYR A 55 -9.45 2.76 -11.48
CA TYR A 55 -8.28 3.64 -11.73
C TYR A 55 -8.59 4.87 -12.59
N ILE A 56 -9.59 4.77 -13.48
CA ILE A 56 -9.87 5.78 -14.52
C ILE A 56 -11.36 6.16 -14.61
N GLY A 57 -12.30 5.24 -14.38
CA GLY A 57 -13.68 5.40 -14.84
C GLY A 57 -14.64 6.20 -13.96
N ASN A 58 -14.62 6.08 -12.63
CA ASN A 58 -15.75 6.55 -11.80
C ASN A 58 -15.69 8.01 -11.33
N ASP A 59 -14.53 8.68 -11.35
CA ASP A 59 -14.41 10.01 -10.70
C ASP A 59 -13.56 11.03 -11.48
N LYS A 60 -13.40 10.83 -12.80
CA LYS A 60 -12.51 11.65 -13.63
C LYS A 60 -13.24 12.21 -14.84
N SER A 61 -13.03 13.51 -15.11
CA SER A 61 -13.58 14.20 -16.29
C SER A 61 -13.19 13.48 -17.59
N LEU A 62 -13.99 13.66 -18.65
CA LEU A 62 -13.66 13.09 -19.97
C LEU A 62 -12.26 13.51 -20.44
N GLU A 63 -11.87 14.76 -20.17
CA GLU A 63 -10.51 15.26 -20.39
C GLU A 63 -9.46 14.43 -19.66
N SER A 64 -9.68 14.12 -18.38
CA SER A 64 -8.74 13.31 -17.58
C SER A 64 -8.60 11.89 -18.15
N LYS A 65 -9.69 11.32 -18.66
CA LYS A 65 -9.67 10.01 -19.34
C LYS A 65 -8.84 10.06 -20.62
N ILE A 66 -9.05 11.05 -21.48
CA ILE A 66 -8.29 11.24 -22.72
C ILE A 66 -6.80 11.47 -22.41
N ASN A 67 -6.50 12.36 -21.46
CA ASN A 67 -5.13 12.62 -21.01
C ASN A 67 -4.43 11.35 -20.54
N ARG A 68 -5.15 10.47 -19.82
CA ARG A 68 -4.58 9.21 -19.35
C ARG A 68 -4.29 8.24 -20.49
N LEU A 69 -5.16 8.14 -21.50
CA LEU A 69 -4.90 7.30 -22.68
C LEU A 69 -3.63 7.74 -23.41
N TYR A 70 -3.45 9.05 -23.60
CA TYR A 70 -2.26 9.61 -24.23
C TYR A 70 -1.00 9.37 -23.39
N LEU A 71 -1.08 9.54 -22.05
CA LEU A 71 0.06 9.27 -21.17
C LEU A 71 0.46 7.79 -21.23
N ASN A 72 -0.54 6.90 -21.22
CA ASN A 72 -0.31 5.47 -21.30
C ASN A 72 0.34 5.07 -22.63
N LEU A 73 -0.19 5.55 -23.76
CA LEU A 73 0.28 5.17 -25.09
C LEU A 73 1.56 5.87 -25.52
N PHE A 74 1.70 7.16 -25.21
CA PHE A 74 2.69 8.06 -25.82
C PHE A 74 3.51 8.84 -24.80
N SER A 75 3.33 8.60 -23.49
CA SER A 75 4.06 9.29 -22.42
C SER A 75 3.94 10.82 -22.44
N ARG A 76 2.87 11.35 -23.02
CA ARG A 76 2.55 12.78 -23.10
C ARG A 76 1.05 13.01 -22.96
N LYS A 77 0.63 14.27 -22.86
CA LYS A 77 -0.78 14.66 -23.01
C LYS A 77 -1.06 15.02 -24.49
N PRO A 78 -2.33 14.94 -24.95
CA PRO A 78 -2.71 15.62 -26.18
C PRO A 78 -2.39 17.11 -26.06
N ASP A 79 -2.09 17.74 -27.19
CA ASP A 79 -2.07 19.19 -27.27
C ASP A 79 -3.50 19.75 -27.17
N PHE A 80 -3.61 21.08 -27.12
CA PHE A 80 -4.90 21.74 -26.97
C PHE A 80 -5.88 21.38 -28.10
N ASP A 81 -5.40 21.33 -29.35
CA ASP A 81 -6.24 21.05 -30.52
C ASP A 81 -6.66 19.57 -30.57
N GLY A 82 -5.76 18.64 -30.28
CA GLY A 82 -6.07 17.21 -30.19
C GLY A 82 -7.03 16.88 -29.06
N LEU A 83 -6.88 17.53 -27.90
CA LEU A 83 -7.82 17.35 -26.78
C LEU A 83 -9.22 17.85 -27.14
N ASN A 84 -9.33 19.04 -27.73
CA ASN A 84 -10.61 19.60 -28.16
C ASN A 84 -11.25 18.75 -29.26
N PHE A 85 -10.46 18.24 -30.20
CA PHE A 85 -10.94 17.31 -31.22
C PHE A 85 -11.62 16.10 -30.57
N TRP A 86 -10.98 15.44 -29.60
CA TRP A 86 -11.59 14.28 -28.94
C TRP A 86 -12.83 14.63 -28.12
N LEU A 87 -12.82 15.76 -27.41
CA LEU A 87 -13.99 16.23 -26.68
C LEU A 87 -15.17 16.49 -27.63
N GLU A 88 -14.93 17.06 -28.81
CA GLU A 88 -15.96 17.25 -29.84
C GLU A 88 -16.45 15.91 -30.39
N MET A 89 -15.57 14.97 -30.69
CA MET A 89 -15.97 13.66 -31.23
C MET A 89 -16.85 12.87 -30.25
N VAL A 90 -16.56 12.94 -28.95
CA VAL A 90 -17.41 12.32 -27.92
C VAL A 90 -18.74 13.06 -27.77
N ASN A 91 -18.72 14.38 -27.63
CA ASN A 91 -19.93 15.16 -27.33
C ASN A 91 -20.85 15.34 -28.54
N ALA A 92 -20.31 15.51 -29.74
CA ALA A 92 -21.06 15.81 -30.97
C ALA A 92 -21.30 14.57 -31.84
N LYS A 93 -20.38 13.59 -31.84
CA LYS A 93 -20.48 12.37 -32.66
C LYS A 93 -20.68 11.09 -31.86
N ASN A 94 -20.92 11.20 -30.56
CA ASN A 94 -21.22 10.09 -29.65
C ASN A 94 -20.13 8.99 -29.65
N TYR A 95 -18.87 9.39 -29.81
CA TYR A 95 -17.74 8.46 -29.69
C TYR A 95 -17.63 7.93 -28.26
N GLN A 96 -17.36 6.64 -28.14
CA GLN A 96 -16.98 6.00 -26.89
C GLN A 96 -15.47 6.07 -26.69
N ILE A 97 -15.00 5.80 -25.47
CA ILE A 97 -13.55 5.71 -25.17
C ILE A 97 -12.86 4.68 -26.08
N SER A 98 -13.54 3.58 -26.38
CA SER A 98 -13.06 2.55 -27.31
C SER A 98 -12.87 3.06 -28.74
N ASP A 99 -13.69 4.00 -29.20
CA ASP A 99 -13.50 4.64 -30.50
C ASP A 99 -12.24 5.52 -30.50
N ILE A 100 -11.97 6.24 -29.40
CA ILE A 100 -10.76 7.03 -29.24
C ILE A 100 -9.53 6.11 -29.28
N VAL A 101 -9.50 5.06 -28.45
CA VAL A 101 -8.38 4.11 -28.41
C VAL A 101 -8.15 3.47 -29.77
N TYR A 102 -9.22 3.04 -30.45
CA TYR A 102 -9.12 2.45 -31.79
C TYR A 102 -8.47 3.42 -32.79
N ASN A 103 -8.87 4.70 -32.79
CA ASN A 103 -8.28 5.70 -33.68
C ASN A 103 -6.83 6.05 -33.31
N LEU A 104 -6.53 6.16 -32.01
CA LEU A 104 -5.18 6.34 -31.48
C LEU A 104 -4.24 5.17 -31.74
N LEU A 105 -4.74 3.99 -32.11
CA LEU A 105 -3.90 2.84 -32.45
C LEU A 105 -3.84 2.62 -33.96
N TYR A 106 -4.95 2.80 -34.68
CA TYR A 106 -5.11 2.26 -36.03
C TYR A 106 -5.48 3.30 -37.10
N SER A 107 -5.93 4.50 -36.74
CA SER A 107 -6.42 5.50 -37.69
C SER A 107 -5.64 6.80 -37.60
N PHE A 108 -4.54 6.89 -38.37
CA PHE A 108 -3.64 8.05 -38.38
C PHE A 108 -4.31 9.36 -38.84
N ASN A 109 -5.26 9.27 -39.78
CA ASN A 109 -5.94 10.44 -40.35
C ASN A 109 -7.04 11.01 -39.43
N GLU A 110 -7.44 10.28 -38.38
CA GLU A 110 -8.52 10.65 -37.45
C GLU A 110 -8.01 11.03 -36.05
N ARG A 111 -6.71 11.27 -35.86
CA ARG A 111 -6.14 11.63 -34.54
C ARG A 111 -6.20 13.13 -34.18
N GLY A 112 -6.78 13.94 -35.06
CA GLY A 112 -6.70 15.40 -35.00
C GLY A 112 -5.42 15.96 -35.64
N PRO A 113 -5.19 17.27 -35.56
CA PRO A 113 -3.98 17.90 -36.10
C PRO A 113 -2.77 17.50 -35.25
N ILE A 114 -1.96 16.57 -35.77
CA ILE A 114 -0.68 16.16 -35.17
C ILE A 114 0.41 16.40 -36.20
N ASP A 115 1.51 17.01 -35.78
CA ASP A 115 2.67 17.15 -36.65
C ASP A 115 3.34 15.80 -36.92
N SER A 116 3.90 15.66 -38.12
CA SER A 116 4.50 14.42 -38.62
C SER A 116 5.69 13.94 -37.79
N GLU A 117 6.41 14.84 -37.12
CA GLU A 117 7.50 14.52 -36.21
C GLU A 117 6.97 13.92 -34.90
N GLN A 118 5.97 14.57 -34.28
CA GLN A 118 5.29 14.04 -33.09
C GLN A 118 4.65 12.68 -33.34
N LEU A 119 4.09 12.44 -34.53
CA LEU A 119 3.50 11.15 -34.86
C LEU A 119 4.54 10.02 -34.92
N LYS A 120 5.73 10.31 -35.45
CA LYS A 120 6.84 9.34 -35.48
C LYS A 120 7.33 9.03 -34.07
N GLU A 121 7.43 10.06 -33.24
CA GLU A 121 7.77 9.91 -31.82
C GLU A 121 6.76 9.04 -31.07
N ASP A 122 5.47 9.33 -31.21
CA ASP A 122 4.38 8.57 -30.58
C ASP A 122 4.42 7.10 -30.98
N MET A 123 4.68 6.82 -32.27
CA MET A 123 4.78 5.45 -32.78
C MET A 123 6.00 4.72 -32.22
N ASN A 124 7.15 5.39 -32.16
CA ASN A 124 8.36 4.79 -31.59
C ASN A 124 8.18 4.45 -30.09
N ILE A 125 7.54 5.35 -29.33
CA ILE A 125 7.22 5.08 -27.91
C ILE A 125 6.27 3.89 -27.79
N LEU A 126 5.20 3.86 -28.59
CA LEU A 126 4.23 2.78 -28.56
C LEU A 126 4.89 1.43 -28.92
N GLU A 127 5.73 1.39 -29.94
CA GLU A 127 6.47 0.19 -30.35
C GLU A 127 7.41 -0.30 -29.24
N ASN A 128 8.15 0.61 -28.59
CA ASN A 128 9.01 0.28 -27.45
C ASN A 128 8.21 -0.28 -26.27
N LYS A 129 7.06 0.32 -25.95
CA LYS A 129 6.18 -0.17 -24.87
C LYS A 129 5.59 -1.53 -25.17
N VAL A 130 5.15 -1.76 -26.41
CA VAL A 130 4.62 -3.07 -26.84
C VAL A 130 5.72 -4.14 -26.79
N PHE A 131 6.92 -3.82 -27.26
CA PHE A 131 8.07 -4.72 -27.20
C PHE A 131 8.41 -5.11 -25.76
N ALA A 132 8.52 -4.13 -24.86
CA ALA A 132 8.75 -4.36 -23.44
C ALA A 132 7.63 -5.21 -22.81
N ALA A 133 6.38 -4.91 -23.13
CA ALA A 133 5.22 -5.63 -22.62
C ALA A 133 5.16 -7.10 -23.09
N GLU A 134 5.53 -7.38 -24.33
CA GLU A 134 5.63 -8.75 -24.87
C GLU A 134 6.69 -9.58 -24.15
N ILE A 135 7.91 -9.03 -24.01
CA ILE A 135 8.99 -9.71 -23.28
C ILE A 135 8.54 -9.99 -21.85
N PHE A 136 7.94 -8.99 -21.21
CA PHE A 136 7.44 -9.09 -19.85
C PHE A 136 6.40 -10.20 -19.70
N THR A 137 5.38 -10.21 -20.55
CA THR A 137 4.31 -11.23 -20.53
C THR A 137 4.85 -12.63 -20.81
N ASN A 138 5.73 -12.77 -21.81
CA ASN A 138 6.33 -14.05 -22.20
C ASN A 138 7.26 -14.61 -21.12
N LYS A 139 7.94 -13.75 -20.36
CA LYS A 139 8.79 -14.19 -19.25
C LYS A 139 7.96 -14.62 -18.05
N ILE A 140 6.89 -13.89 -17.73
CA ILE A 140 5.95 -14.27 -16.66
C ILE A 140 5.28 -15.61 -16.99
N SER A 141 4.81 -15.80 -18.23
CA SER A 141 4.11 -17.03 -18.63
C SER A 141 4.94 -18.32 -18.48
N LYS A 142 6.27 -18.19 -18.41
CA LYS A 142 7.21 -19.31 -18.21
C LYS A 142 7.43 -19.69 -16.74
N SER A 143 6.86 -18.96 -15.78
CA SER A 143 7.03 -19.21 -14.35
C SER A 143 5.70 -19.16 -13.61
N ILE A 144 5.29 -20.30 -13.04
CA ILE A 144 4.08 -20.40 -12.20
C ILE A 144 4.13 -19.42 -11.02
N SER A 145 5.32 -19.20 -10.44
CA SER A 145 5.50 -18.22 -9.35
C SER A 145 5.26 -16.79 -9.82
N LEU A 146 5.73 -16.43 -11.03
CA LEU A 146 5.49 -15.10 -11.60
C LEU A 146 4.03 -14.93 -12.04
N ILE A 147 3.40 -16.00 -12.55
CA ILE A 147 1.96 -15.99 -12.90
C ILE A 147 1.12 -15.69 -11.66
N ASN A 148 1.40 -16.34 -10.52
CA ASN A 148 0.66 -16.11 -9.28
C ASN A 148 0.91 -14.71 -8.68
N LEU A 149 2.10 -14.12 -8.89
CA LEU A 149 2.38 -12.73 -8.51
C LEU A 149 1.61 -11.70 -9.35
N TYR A 150 1.36 -12.07 -10.60
CA TYR A 150 0.62 -11.26 -11.55
C TYR A 150 -0.89 -11.52 -11.46
N GLN A 151 -1.32 -12.47 -10.62
CA GLN A 151 -2.74 -12.79 -10.48
C GLN A 151 -3.49 -11.69 -9.69
N PRO A 152 -4.66 -11.29 -10.20
CA PRO A 152 -5.56 -10.37 -9.52
C PRO A 152 -6.12 -10.92 -8.19
N GLU A 153 -6.24 -10.09 -7.13
CA GLU A 153 -6.86 -10.43 -5.84
C GLU A 153 -8.41 -10.51 -5.90
N SER A 154 -9.00 -10.80 -7.05
CA SER A 154 -10.46 -10.88 -7.23
C SER A 154 -10.91 -12.18 -7.86
N LEU A 155 -12.16 -12.56 -7.55
CA LEU A 155 -12.90 -13.63 -8.20
C LEU A 155 -13.19 -13.35 -9.69
N SER A 156 -13.04 -12.09 -10.12
CA SER A 156 -12.97 -11.71 -11.54
C SER A 156 -11.55 -11.98 -12.06
N PRO A 157 -11.35 -12.80 -13.11
CA PRO A 157 -10.02 -13.23 -13.57
C PRO A 157 -9.06 -12.12 -14.07
N TRP A 158 -9.40 -10.84 -13.88
CA TRP A 158 -8.77 -9.67 -14.53
C TRP A 158 -8.56 -8.44 -13.63
N ILE A 159 -8.73 -8.49 -12.30
CA ILE A 159 -8.62 -7.30 -11.39
C ILE A 159 -7.27 -7.21 -10.63
N SER A 160 -6.30 -6.51 -11.20
CA SER A 160 -4.88 -6.45 -10.76
C SER A 160 -4.59 -6.34 -9.24
N GLY A 161 -3.57 -7.11 -8.78
CA GLY A 161 -2.97 -7.04 -7.43
C GLY A 161 -1.75 -6.11 -7.32
N ASN A 162 -1.21 -5.92 -6.11
CA ASN A 162 -0.18 -4.91 -5.77
C ASN A 162 1.14 -4.99 -6.56
N SER A 163 1.52 -6.16 -7.10
CA SER A 163 2.77 -6.35 -7.87
C SER A 163 2.74 -5.69 -9.26
N LEU A 164 1.57 -5.23 -9.74
CA LEU A 164 1.41 -4.59 -11.05
C LEU A 164 1.78 -3.10 -11.06
N ILE A 165 1.88 -2.43 -9.90
CA ILE A 165 2.28 -1.01 -9.84
C ILE A 165 3.70 -0.83 -10.40
N ARG A 166 4.63 -1.74 -10.09
CA ARG A 166 6.01 -1.67 -10.61
C ARG A 166 6.08 -1.94 -12.11
N ALA A 167 5.28 -2.89 -12.63
CA ALA A 167 5.17 -3.15 -14.06
C ALA A 167 4.55 -1.95 -14.81
N SER A 168 3.57 -1.29 -14.21
CA SER A 168 2.96 -0.07 -14.75
C SER A 168 3.93 1.11 -14.73
N ASN A 169 4.70 1.29 -13.65
CA ASN A 169 5.74 2.32 -13.56
C ASN A 169 6.81 2.08 -14.63
N PHE A 170 7.29 0.85 -14.79
CA PHE A 170 8.25 0.51 -15.85
C PHE A 170 7.72 0.87 -17.24
N ILE A 171 6.52 0.41 -17.61
CA ILE A 171 5.91 0.74 -18.91
C ILE A 171 5.65 2.26 -19.07
N SER A 172 5.42 2.98 -17.98
CA SER A 172 5.29 4.44 -18.00
C SER A 172 6.63 5.13 -18.22
N ASP A 173 7.71 4.58 -17.67
CA ASP A 173 9.09 5.07 -17.78
C ASP A 173 9.76 4.70 -19.12
N VAL A 174 9.23 3.71 -19.85
CA VAL A 174 9.63 3.42 -21.23
C VAL A 174 9.32 4.63 -22.10
N ALA A 175 10.39 5.35 -22.45
CA ALA A 175 10.37 6.58 -23.24
C ALA A 175 11.07 6.36 -24.60
N TYR A 176 11.66 7.41 -25.16
CA TYR A 176 12.20 7.48 -26.51
C TYR A 176 13.35 6.51 -26.84
N GLN A 177 14.02 5.93 -25.82
CA GLN A 177 15.14 5.01 -26.02
C GLN A 177 14.65 3.58 -26.22
N ASN A 178 15.25 2.87 -27.17
CA ASN A 178 14.95 1.46 -27.42
C ASN A 178 15.24 0.65 -26.16
N VAL A 179 14.21 0.01 -25.63
CA VAL A 179 14.32 -0.86 -24.45
C VAL A 179 14.98 -2.17 -24.89
N SER A 180 16.06 -2.55 -24.24
CA SER A 180 16.71 -3.84 -24.45
C SER A 180 16.02 -4.96 -23.69
N GLU A 181 16.15 -6.19 -24.17
CA GLU A 181 15.63 -7.36 -23.46
C GLU A 181 16.25 -7.50 -22.06
N ASP A 182 17.53 -7.14 -21.90
CA ASP A 182 18.23 -7.17 -20.62
C ASP A 182 17.63 -6.18 -19.60
N GLU A 183 17.26 -4.97 -20.02
CA GLU A 183 16.59 -3.99 -19.13
C GLU A 183 15.21 -4.49 -18.66
N VAL A 184 14.45 -5.13 -19.55
CA VAL A 184 13.16 -5.74 -19.18
C VAL A 184 13.39 -6.90 -18.22
N ILE A 185 14.40 -7.73 -18.48
CA ILE A 185 14.77 -8.85 -17.62
C ILE A 185 15.24 -8.37 -16.26
N ASP A 186 16.01 -7.29 -16.15
CA ASP A 186 16.44 -6.72 -14.87
C ASP A 186 15.24 -6.27 -14.04
N VAL A 187 14.26 -5.60 -14.66
CA VAL A 187 13.01 -5.23 -13.97
C VAL A 187 12.25 -6.47 -13.52
N ILE A 188 12.15 -7.51 -14.35
CA ILE A 188 11.53 -8.78 -13.95
C ILE A 188 12.33 -9.48 -12.85
N ASN A 189 13.65 -9.37 -12.88
CA ASN A 189 14.51 -9.92 -11.85
C ASN A 189 14.33 -9.15 -10.54
N THR A 190 14.14 -7.83 -10.55
CA THR A 190 13.74 -7.08 -9.35
C THR A 190 12.34 -7.46 -8.86
N LEU A 191 11.43 -7.84 -9.76
CA LEU A 191 10.16 -8.47 -9.39
C LEU A 191 10.40 -9.86 -8.80
N SER A 192 11.36 -10.64 -9.28
CA SER A 192 11.63 -12.01 -8.79
C SER A 192 12.49 -12.09 -7.51
N ASP A 193 13.50 -11.23 -7.33
CA ASP A 193 14.42 -11.24 -6.18
C ASP A 193 13.75 -10.66 -4.92
N HIS A 194 12.85 -9.69 -5.11
CA HIS A 194 11.97 -9.24 -4.04
C HIS A 194 10.81 -10.23 -3.81
N SER A 195 10.24 -10.81 -4.87
CA SER A 195 8.98 -11.56 -4.73
C SER A 195 9.09 -13.07 -4.47
N ILE A 196 10.21 -13.71 -4.83
CA ILE A 196 10.51 -15.07 -4.36
C ILE A 196 10.72 -15.03 -2.84
N ASN A 197 11.36 -13.98 -2.31
CA ASN A 197 11.41 -13.75 -0.87
C ASN A 197 10.05 -13.39 -0.24
N ILE A 198 9.12 -12.80 -1.00
CA ILE A 198 7.74 -12.47 -0.54
C ILE A 198 6.86 -13.72 -0.45
N LEU A 199 6.97 -14.65 -1.41
CA LEU A 199 6.10 -15.83 -1.46
C LEU A 199 6.64 -17.08 -0.79
N THR A 200 7.96 -17.21 -0.57
CA THR A 200 8.54 -18.43 0.03
C THR A 200 9.16 -18.23 1.40
N ASN A 201 9.47 -16.99 1.79
CA ASN A 201 10.05 -16.70 3.10
C ASN A 201 9.10 -15.83 3.92
N PRO A 202 8.71 -16.27 5.13
CA PRO A 202 7.88 -15.46 6.00
C PRO A 202 8.62 -14.20 6.44
N ALA A 203 7.92 -13.06 6.42
CA ALA A 203 8.36 -11.83 7.04
C ALA A 203 8.52 -12.04 8.54
N ILE A 204 7.50 -12.66 9.15
CA ILE A 204 7.41 -12.89 10.59
C ILE A 204 6.82 -14.28 10.83
N GLU A 205 7.49 -15.09 11.65
CA GLU A 205 6.97 -16.34 12.20
C GLU A 205 6.88 -16.21 13.73
N LEU A 206 5.70 -16.50 14.27
CA LEU A 206 5.42 -16.60 15.70
C LEU A 206 4.96 -18.03 15.99
N LYS A 207 5.65 -18.71 16.91
CA LYS A 207 5.29 -20.06 17.37
C LYS A 207 5.15 -20.09 18.89
N ASP A 208 3.96 -20.45 19.36
CA ASP A 208 3.60 -20.55 20.78
C ASP A 208 3.97 -19.31 21.60
N ILE A 209 3.81 -18.13 21.01
CA ILE A 209 4.27 -16.88 21.60
C ILE A 209 3.36 -16.45 22.74
N SER A 210 3.95 -16.18 23.90
CA SER A 210 3.26 -15.55 25.03
C SER A 210 4.03 -14.34 25.55
N LEU A 211 3.30 -13.33 25.98
CA LEU A 211 3.85 -12.10 26.53
C LEU A 211 3.16 -11.77 27.85
N SER A 212 3.92 -11.86 28.95
CA SER A 212 3.51 -11.44 30.28
C SER A 212 4.26 -10.18 30.69
N ILE A 213 3.53 -9.12 31.01
CA ILE A 213 4.10 -7.83 31.42
C ILE A 213 3.99 -7.71 32.95
N PRO A 214 5.10 -7.54 33.68
CA PRO A 214 5.06 -7.40 35.12
C PRO A 214 4.49 -6.04 35.54
N VAL A 215 3.58 -6.04 36.51
CA VAL A 215 3.00 -4.83 37.10
C VAL A 215 3.66 -4.56 38.44
N HIS A 216 4.72 -3.75 38.44
CA HIS A 216 5.49 -3.43 39.65
C HIS A 216 4.79 -2.43 40.60
N SER A 217 3.64 -1.85 40.24
CA SER A 217 3.03 -0.72 40.98
C SER A 217 1.99 -1.09 42.05
N ILE A 218 1.77 -2.37 42.35
CA ILE A 218 0.69 -2.78 43.27
C ILE A 218 1.15 -2.95 44.73
N GLU A 219 2.45 -2.83 45.02
CA GLU A 219 2.97 -3.16 46.36
C GLU A 219 2.57 -2.19 47.48
N ASN A 220 2.11 -0.95 47.19
CA ASN A 220 1.97 0.07 48.24
C ASN A 220 0.59 0.71 48.48
N ARG A 221 -0.52 0.31 47.83
CA ARG A 221 -1.85 0.90 48.14
C ARG A 221 -3.01 -0.12 48.06
N SER A 222 -3.55 -0.49 49.22
CA SER A 222 -4.57 -1.54 49.40
C SER A 222 -5.92 -1.26 48.72
N LEU A 223 -6.32 0.01 48.62
CA LEU A 223 -7.58 0.42 47.97
C LEU A 223 -7.50 0.39 46.44
N THR A 224 -6.32 0.65 45.87
CA THR A 224 -6.08 0.63 44.42
C THR A 224 -6.04 -0.81 43.88
N LYS A 225 -5.70 -1.78 44.72
CA LYS A 225 -5.67 -3.22 44.37
C LYS A 225 -7.06 -3.79 44.08
N GLN A 226 -8.09 -3.33 44.80
CA GLN A 226 -9.49 -3.72 44.54
C GLN A 226 -10.07 -3.02 43.30
N PHE A 227 -9.75 -1.75 43.08
CA PHE A 227 -10.14 -1.01 41.87
C PHE A 227 -9.41 -1.47 40.60
N ALA A 228 -8.13 -1.84 40.70
CA ALA A 228 -7.39 -2.40 39.58
C ALA A 228 -7.96 -3.79 39.19
N LYS A 229 -8.29 -4.65 40.15
CA LYS A 229 -8.96 -5.94 39.87
C LYS A 229 -10.31 -5.74 39.17
N SER A 230 -11.11 -4.73 39.53
CA SER A 230 -12.40 -4.49 38.89
C SER A 230 -12.28 -3.84 37.50
N VAL A 231 -11.31 -2.95 37.27
CA VAL A 231 -11.11 -2.28 35.96
C VAL A 231 -10.36 -3.17 34.96
N ILE A 232 -9.41 -4.00 35.40
CA ILE A 232 -8.61 -4.85 34.51
C ILE A 232 -9.42 -6.03 33.97
N ASN A 233 -10.36 -6.57 34.77
CA ASN A 233 -11.33 -7.57 34.31
C ASN A 233 -12.27 -7.01 33.21
N ILE A 234 -12.46 -5.70 33.16
CA ILE A 234 -13.28 -5.02 32.14
C ILE A 234 -12.45 -4.76 30.86
N THR A 235 -11.15 -4.55 30.98
CA THR A 235 -10.23 -4.29 29.84
C THR A 235 -9.59 -5.55 29.23
N GLY A 236 -9.89 -6.73 29.77
CA GLY A 236 -9.65 -8.01 29.10
C GLY A 236 -8.28 -8.66 29.27
N GLY A 237 -7.47 -8.28 30.26
CA GLY A 237 -6.24 -8.98 30.61
C GLY A 237 -6.45 -9.97 31.76
N GLU A 238 -5.90 -11.19 31.66
CA GLU A 238 -5.93 -12.19 32.74
C GLU A 238 -4.77 -11.94 33.72
N LEU A 239 -5.08 -11.81 35.02
CA LEU A 239 -4.09 -11.59 36.07
C LEU A 239 -3.71 -12.93 36.71
N THR A 240 -2.45 -13.33 36.55
CA THR A 240 -1.89 -14.47 37.28
C THR A 240 -1.04 -13.97 38.45
N GLU A 241 -1.40 -14.36 39.68
CA GLU A 241 -0.59 -14.08 40.87
C GLU A 241 0.60 -15.06 40.93
N SER A 242 1.82 -14.53 40.81
CA SER A 242 3.07 -15.27 41.01
C SER A 242 3.75 -14.78 42.30
N LYS A 243 4.62 -15.62 42.89
CA LYS A 243 5.39 -15.29 44.11
C LYS A 243 6.27 -14.03 43.98
N ASN A 244 6.46 -13.49 42.77
CA ASN A 244 7.29 -12.32 42.45
C ASN A 244 6.52 -11.07 41.96
N GLY A 245 5.19 -11.03 42.07
CA GLY A 245 4.39 -9.88 41.64
C GLY A 245 3.16 -10.25 40.82
N THR A 246 2.37 -9.24 40.42
CA THR A 246 1.20 -9.41 39.55
C THR A 246 1.63 -9.24 38.09
N ASN A 247 1.37 -10.22 37.24
CA ASN A 247 1.64 -10.14 35.81
C ASN A 247 0.33 -9.99 35.03
N ILE A 248 0.35 -9.18 33.98
CA ILE A 248 -0.73 -9.11 32.99
C ILE A 248 -0.30 -9.96 31.79
N ILE A 249 -1.09 -10.98 31.46
CA ILE A 249 -0.93 -11.72 30.21
C ILE A 249 -1.48 -10.83 29.09
N ALA A 250 -0.57 -10.29 28.27
CA ALA A 250 -0.90 -9.40 27.17
C ALA A 250 -1.14 -10.16 25.86
N LEU A 251 -0.42 -11.26 25.66
CA LEU A 251 -0.57 -12.20 24.55
C LEU A 251 -0.38 -13.61 25.08
N ASN A 252 -1.17 -14.55 24.57
CA ASN A 252 -1.13 -15.95 24.95
C ASN A 252 -1.21 -16.81 23.70
N ASP A 253 -0.38 -17.84 23.62
CA ASP A 253 -0.41 -18.87 22.57
C ASP A 253 -0.59 -18.34 21.12
N ILE A 254 0.19 -17.32 20.77
CA ILE A 254 0.13 -16.71 19.44
C ILE A 254 0.94 -17.55 18.45
N ASN A 255 0.21 -18.15 17.52
CA ASN A 255 0.75 -18.89 16.39
C ASN A 255 0.34 -18.17 15.10
N LEU A 256 1.31 -17.62 14.38
CA LEU A 256 1.03 -16.79 13.21
C LEU A 256 2.22 -16.79 12.24
N THR A 257 1.91 -16.79 10.96
CA THR A 257 2.90 -16.59 9.90
C THR A 257 2.42 -15.47 8.99
N ILE A 258 3.27 -14.47 8.83
CA ILE A 258 3.06 -13.33 7.95
C ILE A 258 4.08 -13.40 6.83
N MET A 259 3.59 -13.36 5.60
CA MET A 259 4.43 -13.34 4.41
C MET A 259 4.84 -11.90 4.11
N LYS A 260 6.02 -11.69 3.50
CA LYS A 260 6.35 -10.32 3.06
C LYS A 260 5.33 -9.92 1.99
N GLY A 261 4.97 -8.64 1.89
CA GLY A 261 3.96 -8.19 0.94
C GLY A 261 2.53 -8.20 1.48
N GLU A 262 2.27 -8.82 2.64
CA GLU A 262 0.93 -8.84 3.22
C GLU A 262 0.58 -7.51 3.90
N SER A 263 -0.68 -7.10 3.75
CA SER A 263 -1.26 -5.98 4.48
C SER A 263 -2.34 -6.49 5.44
N VAL A 264 -2.02 -6.46 6.72
CA VAL A 264 -2.75 -7.14 7.79
C VAL A 264 -3.44 -6.13 8.70
N GLY A 265 -4.77 -6.19 8.73
CA GLY A 265 -5.60 -5.44 9.66
C GLY A 265 -5.70 -6.15 11.01
N LEU A 266 -5.37 -5.46 12.10
CA LEU A 266 -5.53 -5.97 13.47
C LEU A 266 -6.84 -5.46 14.06
N ILE A 267 -7.79 -6.37 14.26
CA ILE A 267 -9.16 -6.07 14.69
C ILE A 267 -9.35 -6.54 16.13
N GLY A 268 -10.11 -5.80 16.93
CA GLY A 268 -10.47 -6.22 18.29
C GLY A 268 -10.69 -5.04 19.23
N HIS A 269 -11.23 -5.30 20.42
CA HIS A 269 -11.50 -4.24 21.39
C HIS A 269 -10.23 -3.62 22.00
N ASN A 270 -10.36 -2.49 22.68
CA ASN A 270 -9.26 -1.90 23.47
C ASN A 270 -8.84 -2.87 24.58
N GLY A 271 -7.55 -3.16 24.67
CA GLY A 271 -7.01 -4.17 25.59
C GLY A 271 -7.03 -5.61 25.06
N SER A 272 -7.42 -5.85 23.80
CA SER A 272 -7.41 -7.20 23.21
C SER A 272 -6.02 -7.77 22.91
N GLY A 273 -4.96 -6.94 22.94
CA GLY A 273 -3.58 -7.36 22.68
C GLY A 273 -2.92 -6.72 21.44
N LYS A 274 -3.66 -6.00 20.58
CA LYS A 274 -3.13 -5.41 19.32
C LYS A 274 -1.84 -4.60 19.48
N SER A 275 -1.85 -3.57 20.33
CA SER A 275 -0.67 -2.73 20.55
C SER A 275 0.49 -3.50 21.20
N SER A 276 0.20 -4.53 22.00
CA SER A 276 1.22 -5.42 22.57
C SER A 276 1.83 -6.31 21.51
N PHE A 277 1.01 -6.82 20.58
CA PHE A 277 1.44 -7.58 19.40
C PHE A 277 2.35 -6.74 18.52
N LEU A 278 1.93 -5.52 18.16
CA LEU A 278 2.76 -4.60 17.36
C LEU A 278 4.12 -4.32 18.02
N ARG A 279 4.15 -4.08 19.34
CA ARG A 279 5.42 -3.87 20.08
C ARG A 279 6.30 -5.12 20.10
N LEU A 280 5.69 -6.30 20.17
CA LEU A 280 6.42 -7.58 20.14
C LEU A 280 7.07 -7.81 18.77
N ILE A 281 6.31 -7.66 17.68
CA ILE A 281 6.86 -7.89 16.32
C ILE A 281 7.89 -6.83 15.92
N SER A 282 7.83 -5.63 16.49
CA SER A 282 8.85 -4.58 16.32
C SER A 282 10.06 -4.73 17.24
N GLY A 283 10.16 -5.81 18.02
CA GLY A 283 11.29 -6.08 18.91
C GLY A 283 11.38 -5.20 20.15
N ILE A 284 10.36 -4.35 20.41
CA ILE A 284 10.29 -3.51 21.62
C ILE A 284 10.05 -4.39 22.85
N TYR A 285 9.19 -5.40 22.72
CA TYR A 285 8.98 -6.41 23.75
C TYR A 285 9.55 -7.76 23.32
N GLN A 286 10.28 -8.39 24.24
CA GLN A 286 10.73 -9.76 24.08
C GLN A 286 9.62 -10.72 24.54
N PRO A 287 9.37 -11.82 23.82
CA PRO A 287 8.41 -12.83 24.26
C PRO A 287 8.83 -13.43 25.60
N THR A 288 7.86 -13.75 26.44
CA THR A 288 8.08 -14.48 27.70
C THR A 288 8.30 -15.98 27.44
N SER A 289 7.65 -16.51 26.42
CA SER A 289 7.85 -17.87 25.89
C SER A 289 7.50 -17.90 24.40
N GLY A 290 7.90 -18.98 23.71
CA GLY A 290 7.72 -19.16 22.28
C GLY A 290 8.92 -18.66 21.46
N GLU A 291 8.81 -18.76 20.13
CA GLU A 291 9.85 -18.37 19.19
C GLU A 291 9.31 -17.33 18.19
N LEU A 292 10.00 -16.19 18.10
CA LEU A 292 9.72 -15.12 17.14
C LEU A 292 10.90 -15.05 16.16
N LYS A 293 10.63 -15.25 14.86
CA LYS A 293 11.61 -15.02 13.78
C LYS A 293 11.12 -13.87 12.91
N SER A 294 11.97 -12.89 12.67
CA SER A 294 11.72 -11.82 11.70
C SER A 294 12.83 -11.81 10.65
N SER A 295 12.44 -11.73 9.39
CA SER A 295 13.34 -11.59 8.24
C SER A 295 13.34 -10.18 7.65
N VAL A 296 12.62 -9.26 8.30
CA VAL A 296 12.47 -7.84 7.96
C VAL A 296 12.57 -6.98 9.22
N ASP A 297 13.04 -5.75 9.06
CA ASP A 297 12.99 -4.75 10.13
C ASP A 297 11.60 -4.11 10.17
N VAL A 298 10.83 -4.43 11.21
CA VAL A 298 9.48 -3.89 11.41
C VAL A 298 9.58 -2.51 12.04
N TYR A 299 9.21 -1.48 11.28
CA TYR A 299 9.21 -0.10 11.75
C TYR A 299 7.95 0.24 12.54
N PRO A 300 8.04 0.52 13.86
CA PRO A 300 6.88 0.79 14.70
C PRO A 300 6.46 2.27 14.69
N MET A 301 5.26 2.55 14.22
CA MET A 301 4.50 3.77 14.48
C MET A 301 3.60 3.56 15.72
N LEU A 302 4.20 3.24 16.86
CA LEU A 302 3.47 2.78 18.07
C LEU A 302 3.50 3.75 19.25
N GLN A 303 4.33 4.81 19.19
CA GLN A 303 4.35 5.84 20.23
C GLN A 303 5.05 7.13 19.78
N LYS A 304 4.46 8.27 20.15
CA LYS A 304 4.94 9.64 19.87
C LYS A 304 6.28 10.00 20.55
N THR A 305 6.83 9.13 21.42
CA THR A 305 7.85 9.53 22.42
C THR A 305 9.27 9.04 22.12
N PHE A 306 9.45 8.17 21.13
CA PHE A 306 10.72 7.44 20.97
C PHE A 306 11.90 8.30 20.48
N LEU A 307 11.65 9.47 19.86
CA LEU A 307 12.68 10.18 19.08
C LEU A 307 13.17 11.51 19.68
N THR A 308 12.61 11.96 20.79
CA THR A 308 12.88 13.33 21.25
C THR A 308 13.13 13.38 22.75
N SER A 309 14.41 13.43 23.13
CA SER A 309 14.74 14.06 24.41
C SER A 309 14.28 15.51 24.33
N SER A 310 13.51 15.95 25.34
CA SER A 310 12.98 17.31 25.40
C SER A 310 14.08 18.38 25.42
N GLU A 311 15.31 17.98 25.72
CA GLU A 311 16.50 18.83 25.73
C GLU A 311 17.12 19.05 24.34
N LEU A 312 16.82 18.19 23.35
CA LEU A 312 17.36 18.32 21.99
C LEU A 312 16.65 19.44 21.23
N THR A 313 17.36 20.07 20.29
CA THR A 313 16.72 20.91 19.28
C THR A 313 15.99 20.05 18.25
N GLY A 314 15.07 20.64 17.48
CA GLY A 314 14.44 19.95 16.35
C GLY A 314 15.47 19.46 15.33
N VAL A 315 16.52 20.24 15.06
CA VAL A 315 17.64 19.84 14.19
C VAL A 315 18.38 18.62 14.76
N ASP A 316 18.68 18.63 16.06
CA ASP A 316 19.39 17.50 16.69
C ASP A 316 18.53 16.23 16.71
N ALA A 317 17.21 16.35 16.89
CA ALA A 317 16.29 15.22 16.78
C ALA A 317 16.25 14.66 15.36
N CYS A 318 16.15 15.52 14.34
CA CYS A 318 16.27 15.12 12.94
C CYS A 318 17.60 14.39 12.68
N LYS A 319 18.71 14.93 13.19
CA LYS A 319 20.05 14.38 13.00
C LYS A 319 20.20 13.02 13.68
N ALA A 320 19.69 12.88 14.90
CA ALA A 320 19.70 11.61 15.63
C ALA A 320 18.92 10.53 14.88
N HIS A 321 17.71 10.86 14.40
CA HIS A 321 16.91 9.94 13.59
C HIS A 321 17.61 9.55 12.29
N TYR A 322 18.18 10.54 11.58
CA TYR A 322 18.87 10.30 10.32
C TYR A 322 20.08 9.38 10.48
N LEU A 323 20.89 9.59 11.52
CA LEU A 323 22.02 8.73 11.86
C LEU A 323 21.59 7.31 12.25
N LEU A 324 20.50 7.18 13.01
CA LEU A 324 19.96 5.89 13.40
C LEU A 324 19.55 5.06 12.17
N LYS A 325 18.99 5.72 11.15
CA LYS A 325 18.50 5.08 9.93
C LYS A 325 19.60 4.81 8.90
N ASN A 326 20.47 5.79 8.64
CA ASN A 326 21.39 5.75 7.50
C ASN A 326 22.84 5.45 7.89
N HIS A 327 23.18 5.47 9.18
CA HIS A 327 24.55 5.31 9.70
C HIS A 327 25.57 6.33 9.15
N SER A 328 25.12 7.38 8.47
CA SER A 328 25.93 8.50 7.95
C SER A 328 25.11 9.80 7.96
N LEU A 329 25.78 10.94 7.67
CA LEU A 329 25.13 12.25 7.50
C LEU A 329 25.08 12.70 6.04
N ASP A 330 25.44 11.83 5.10
CA ASP A 330 25.47 12.16 3.69
C ASP A 330 24.04 12.38 3.19
N GLY A 331 23.71 13.60 2.78
CA GLY A 331 22.35 13.96 2.37
C GLY A 331 21.44 14.46 3.51
N PHE A 332 21.96 14.63 4.73
CA PHE A 332 21.19 15.12 5.87
C PHE A 332 20.53 16.48 5.61
N GLU A 333 21.19 17.41 4.91
CA GLU A 333 20.62 18.73 4.61
C GLU A 333 19.36 18.65 3.72
N ILE A 334 19.31 17.70 2.79
CA ILE A 334 18.13 17.50 1.94
C ILE A 334 16.96 16.98 2.79
N PHE A 335 17.23 15.99 3.63
CA PHE A 335 16.27 15.47 4.59
C PHE A 335 15.77 16.57 5.54
N LEU A 336 16.66 17.35 6.13
CA LEU A 336 16.30 18.41 7.07
C LEU A 336 15.40 19.46 6.42
N ASN A 337 15.70 19.87 5.19
CA ASN A 337 14.87 20.83 4.44
C ASN A 337 13.48 20.29 4.14
N GLU A 338 13.36 19.00 3.80
CA GLU A 338 12.07 18.32 3.61
C GLU A 338 11.23 18.37 4.89
N ILE A 339 11.83 18.02 6.03
CA ILE A 339 11.17 18.06 7.34
C ILE A 339 10.72 19.47 7.72
N ILE A 340 11.57 20.48 7.52
CA ILE A 340 11.24 21.89 7.79
C ILE A 340 10.05 22.33 6.92
N GLY A 341 10.09 22.00 5.62
CA GLY A 341 9.03 22.34 4.67
C GLY A 341 7.70 21.69 5.00
N PHE A 342 7.70 20.39 5.33
CA PHE A 342 6.47 19.67 5.65
C PHE A 342 5.90 20.08 7.02
N SER A 343 6.74 20.14 8.07
CA SER A 343 6.30 20.49 9.44
C SER A 343 5.80 21.94 9.57
N GLY A 344 6.29 22.86 8.71
CA GLY A 344 6.00 24.28 8.81
C GLY A 344 6.64 24.98 10.01
N LEU A 345 7.65 24.37 10.64
CA LEU A 345 8.31 24.92 11.83
C LEU A 345 9.27 26.07 11.53
N GLY A 346 9.76 26.19 10.30
CA GLY A 346 10.69 27.26 9.91
C GLY A 346 11.88 27.37 10.87
N SER A 347 12.13 28.56 11.41
CA SER A 347 13.25 28.82 12.34
C SER A 347 13.08 28.18 13.73
N TYR A 348 11.86 27.78 14.12
CA TYR A 348 11.64 27.13 15.42
C TYR A 348 12.34 25.76 15.52
N ILE A 349 12.73 25.16 14.39
CA ILE A 349 13.47 23.89 14.34
C ILE A 349 14.79 23.93 15.14
N SER A 350 15.39 25.11 15.26
CA SER A 350 16.66 25.31 15.99
C SER A 350 16.47 25.50 17.49
N LEU A 351 15.24 25.53 17.99
CA LEU A 351 14.94 25.65 19.43
C LEU A 351 14.79 24.27 20.09
N PRO A 352 15.08 24.16 21.40
CA PRO A 352 14.85 22.93 22.16
C PRO A 352 13.39 22.47 22.12
N ILE A 353 13.14 21.18 21.98
CA ILE A 353 11.79 20.61 21.82
C ILE A 353 10.90 20.87 23.04
N LYS A 354 11.46 20.99 24.25
CA LYS A 354 10.70 21.40 25.44
C LYS A 354 10.00 22.77 25.32
N THR A 355 10.40 23.61 24.38
CA THR A 355 9.76 24.92 24.14
C THR A 355 8.61 24.83 23.12
N TYR A 356 8.36 23.65 22.54
CA TYR A 356 7.35 23.46 21.51
C TYR A 356 5.96 23.31 22.14
N SER A 357 4.93 23.81 21.47
CA SER A 357 3.56 23.40 21.78
C SER A 357 3.35 21.92 21.41
N GLU A 358 2.30 21.29 21.93
CA GLU A 358 1.95 19.90 21.59
C GLU A 358 1.78 19.71 20.07
N GLY A 359 1.18 20.68 19.38
CA GLY A 359 1.03 20.67 17.92
C GLY A 359 2.36 20.80 17.16
N MET A 360 3.28 21.66 17.62
CA MET A 360 4.62 21.76 17.01
C MET A 360 5.40 20.45 17.17
N SER A 361 5.39 19.87 18.36
CA SER A 361 6.03 18.57 18.63
C SER A 361 5.42 17.46 17.79
N ALA A 362 4.08 17.38 17.72
CA ALA A 362 3.39 16.39 16.91
C ALA A 362 3.74 16.51 15.42
N ARG A 363 3.78 17.73 14.88
CA ARG A 363 4.19 17.97 13.48
C ARG A 363 5.62 17.54 13.23
N LEU A 364 6.58 17.93 14.08
CA LEU A 364 7.98 17.51 13.93
C LEU A 364 8.11 15.99 13.90
N ILE A 365 7.55 15.33 14.92
CA ILE A 365 7.63 13.88 15.10
C ILE A 365 6.98 13.16 13.89
N PHE A 366 5.82 13.63 13.46
CA PHE A 366 5.14 13.07 12.30
C PHE A 366 5.96 13.23 11.02
N SER A 367 6.50 14.44 10.77
CA SER A 367 7.35 14.69 9.60
C SER A 367 8.54 13.74 9.53
N ILE A 368 9.24 13.58 10.66
CA ILE A 368 10.44 12.72 10.77
C ILE A 368 10.06 11.27 10.53
N LEU A 369 9.00 10.78 11.18
CA LEU A 369 8.64 9.36 11.12
C LEU A 369 8.13 8.92 9.73
N THR A 370 7.59 9.85 8.94
CA THR A 370 6.93 9.57 7.65
C THR A 370 7.73 10.04 6.44
N SER A 371 8.98 10.46 6.62
CA SER A 371 9.81 11.04 5.55
C SER A 371 10.38 10.06 4.55
N SER A 372 10.33 8.77 4.84
CA SER A 372 11.08 7.78 4.08
C SER A 372 10.40 6.42 4.18
N PRO A 373 10.34 5.64 3.09
CA PRO A 373 9.65 4.36 3.08
C PRO A 373 10.34 3.34 4.00
N HIS A 374 9.57 2.29 4.34
CA HIS A 374 10.01 1.15 5.15
C HIS A 374 9.44 -0.15 4.57
N ASP A 375 10.24 -1.21 4.55
CA ASP A 375 9.82 -2.50 3.99
C ASP A 375 8.68 -3.15 4.79
N CYS A 376 8.71 -3.01 6.12
CA CYS A 376 7.64 -3.48 7.00
C CYS A 376 7.23 -2.38 7.97
N LEU A 377 5.94 -2.06 8.00
CA LEU A 377 5.38 -0.96 8.77
C LEU A 377 4.33 -1.45 9.77
N ALA A 378 4.41 -1.01 11.01
CA ALA A 378 3.48 -1.37 12.08
C ALA A 378 2.82 -0.11 12.66
N ILE A 379 1.53 0.09 12.39
CA ILE A 379 0.78 1.30 12.77
C ILE A 379 -0.28 0.96 13.82
N ASP A 380 -0.29 1.75 14.89
CA ASP A 380 -1.36 1.75 15.89
C ASP A 380 -2.16 3.05 15.80
N GLU A 381 -3.49 2.94 15.91
CA GLU A 381 -4.41 4.07 15.82
C GLU A 381 -4.22 5.02 17.00
N GLY A 382 -3.36 6.01 16.79
CA GLY A 382 -3.01 7.03 17.78
C GLY A 382 -2.27 8.24 17.20
N PHE A 383 -2.02 8.25 15.89
CA PHE A 383 -1.39 9.37 15.18
C PHE A 383 -2.39 10.43 14.74
N GLY A 384 -3.25 10.87 15.68
CA GLY A 384 -4.00 12.12 15.52
C GLY A 384 -3.06 13.31 15.72
N THR A 385 -2.92 14.14 14.69
CA THR A 385 -2.30 15.47 14.76
C THR A 385 -3.37 16.46 15.23
N GLY A 386 -3.20 17.06 16.42
CA GLY A 386 -4.20 17.94 17.05
C GLY A 386 -4.38 19.31 16.40
N ASP A 387 -4.06 19.46 15.11
CA ASP A 387 -4.04 20.71 14.36
C ASP A 387 -4.80 20.52 13.04
N ALA A 388 -5.98 21.15 12.92
CA ALA A 388 -6.90 20.97 11.80
C ALA A 388 -6.29 21.38 10.44
N ASP A 389 -5.44 22.41 10.40
CA ASP A 389 -4.81 22.89 9.16
C ASP A 389 -3.65 21.97 8.71
N PHE A 390 -3.13 21.14 9.60
CA PHE A 390 -2.12 20.13 9.29
C PHE A 390 -2.75 18.79 8.92
N CYS A 391 -4.00 18.53 9.31
CA CYS A 391 -4.68 17.24 9.10
C CYS A 391 -4.71 16.82 7.62
N ASP A 392 -5.13 17.67 6.69
CA ASP A 392 -5.26 17.28 5.28
C ASP A 392 -3.90 16.87 4.66
N ARG A 393 -2.84 17.62 4.96
CA ARG A 393 -1.48 17.31 4.50
C ARG A 393 -0.91 16.07 5.18
N ALA A 394 -1.22 15.88 6.46
CA ALA A 394 -0.81 14.72 7.23
C ALA A 394 -1.50 13.45 6.74
N GLU A 395 -2.79 13.52 6.44
CA GLU A 395 -3.58 12.39 5.93
C GLU A 395 -3.04 11.92 4.58
N GLU A 396 -2.83 12.83 3.62
CA GLU A 396 -2.27 12.48 2.31
C GLU A 396 -0.84 11.92 2.43
N ARG A 397 -0.02 12.46 3.33
CA ARG A 397 1.33 11.91 3.59
C ARG A 397 1.26 10.53 4.23
N MET A 398 0.36 10.33 5.20
CA MET A 398 0.16 9.04 5.87
C MET A 398 -0.32 7.99 4.87
N ARG A 399 -1.26 8.33 3.99
CA ARG A 399 -1.71 7.47 2.89
C ARG A 399 -0.56 7.02 2.01
N LYS A 400 0.24 7.96 1.49
CA LYS A 400 1.43 7.64 0.67
C LYS A 400 2.46 6.82 1.43
N PHE A 401 2.65 7.12 2.70
CA PHE A 401 3.58 6.41 3.55
C PHE A 401 3.17 4.94 3.74
N MET A 402 1.89 4.68 4.01
CA MET A 402 1.33 3.33 4.08
C MET A 402 1.39 2.60 2.73
N GLU A 403 1.04 3.27 1.63
CA GLU A 403 1.12 2.71 0.27
C GLU A 403 2.55 2.37 -0.16
N SER A 404 3.56 3.02 0.42
CA SER A 404 4.96 2.75 0.13
C SER A 404 5.53 1.52 0.84
N ALA A 405 4.84 1.04 1.89
CA ALA A 405 5.30 -0.11 2.65
C ALA A 405 5.03 -1.42 1.90
N THR A 406 6.01 -2.32 1.91
CA THR A 406 5.81 -3.64 1.27
C THR A 406 4.92 -4.53 2.14
N THR A 407 5.16 -4.57 3.46
CA THR A 407 4.35 -5.31 4.43
C THR A 407 3.77 -4.31 5.43
N LEU A 408 2.48 -4.42 5.73
CA LEU A 408 1.77 -3.49 6.61
C LEU A 408 1.04 -4.23 7.72
N PHE A 409 1.17 -3.75 8.95
CA PHE A 409 0.28 -4.06 10.06
C PHE A 409 -0.46 -2.81 10.47
N LEU A 410 -1.78 -2.82 10.42
CA LEU A 410 -2.62 -1.69 10.76
C LEU A 410 -3.61 -2.08 11.85
N ALA A 411 -3.41 -1.59 13.08
CA ALA A 411 -4.43 -1.64 14.12
C ALA A 411 -5.27 -0.36 14.04
N SER A 412 -6.54 -0.48 13.65
CA SER A 412 -7.48 0.64 13.56
C SER A 412 -8.90 0.17 13.88
N HIS A 413 -9.69 1.07 14.47
CA HIS A 413 -11.13 0.97 14.66
C HIS A 413 -11.91 1.51 13.47
N SER A 414 -11.24 2.20 12.53
CA SER A 414 -11.83 2.63 11.25
C SER A 414 -11.82 1.48 10.25
N GLU A 415 -12.99 0.91 9.99
CA GLU A 415 -13.17 -0.11 8.95
C GLU A 415 -12.82 0.41 7.55
N GLU A 416 -13.04 1.70 7.31
CA GLU A 416 -12.74 2.33 6.02
C GLU A 416 -11.23 2.31 5.75
N LEU A 417 -10.41 2.68 6.74
CA LEU A 417 -8.95 2.59 6.65
C LEU A 417 -8.49 1.13 6.51
N LEU A 418 -9.06 0.22 7.29
CA LEU A 418 -8.73 -1.21 7.16
C LEU A 418 -9.02 -1.73 5.75
N LYS A 419 -10.21 -1.44 5.19
CA LYS A 419 -10.60 -1.88 3.84
C LYS A 419 -9.78 -1.23 2.73
N GLN A 420 -9.27 -0.02 2.98
CA GLN A 420 -8.44 0.68 2.01
C GLN A 420 -7.04 0.10 1.92
N PHE A 421 -6.43 -0.29 3.05
CA PHE A 421 -5.00 -0.66 3.08
C PHE A 421 -4.72 -2.14 3.35
N CYS A 422 -5.69 -2.92 3.84
CA CYS A 422 -5.50 -4.31 4.24
C CYS A 422 -6.36 -5.28 3.42
N ASN A 423 -5.85 -6.49 3.22
CA ASN A 423 -6.57 -7.59 2.54
C ASN A 423 -6.78 -8.80 3.47
N ARG A 424 -5.95 -8.96 4.50
CA ARG A 424 -6.07 -9.96 5.57
C ARG A 424 -6.45 -9.29 6.88
N GLY A 425 -7.29 -9.94 7.68
CA GLY A 425 -7.71 -9.47 8.99
C GLY A 425 -7.45 -10.51 10.07
N ILE A 426 -6.83 -10.06 11.18
CA ILE A 426 -6.60 -10.88 12.37
C ILE A 426 -7.41 -10.29 13.52
N VAL A 427 -8.30 -11.10 14.08
CA VAL A 427 -9.16 -10.69 15.19
C VAL A 427 -8.54 -11.14 16.50
N PHE A 428 -8.25 -10.17 17.36
CA PHE A 428 -7.74 -10.35 18.71
C PHE A 428 -8.86 -10.30 19.74
N SER A 429 -8.82 -11.23 20.69
CA SER A 429 -9.68 -11.22 21.88
C SER A 429 -8.88 -11.72 23.09
N HIS A 430 -8.83 -10.92 24.15
CA HIS A 430 -8.16 -11.30 25.41
C HIS A 430 -6.72 -11.86 25.25
N GLY A 431 -5.93 -11.27 24.34
CA GLY A 431 -4.56 -11.71 24.09
C GLY A 431 -4.41 -12.95 23.21
N LEU A 432 -5.51 -13.49 22.68
CA LEU A 432 -5.54 -14.61 21.73
C LEU A 432 -5.91 -14.12 20.32
N ILE A 433 -5.46 -14.86 19.30
CA ILE A 433 -6.00 -14.74 17.94
C ILE A 433 -7.21 -15.67 17.84
N VAL A 434 -8.39 -15.08 17.62
CA VAL A 434 -9.65 -15.83 17.51
C VAL A 434 -10.12 -16.01 16.08
N TYR A 435 -9.55 -15.25 15.14
CA TYR A 435 -9.78 -15.40 13.71
C TYR A 435 -8.59 -14.86 12.91
N ASP A 436 -8.29 -15.52 11.80
CA ASP A 436 -7.27 -15.12 10.83
C ASP A 436 -7.74 -15.53 9.43
N GLY A 437 -7.85 -14.56 8.51
CA GLY A 437 -8.35 -14.79 7.16
C GLY A 437 -8.59 -13.51 6.37
N PRO A 438 -9.37 -13.55 5.27
CA PRO A 438 -9.69 -12.37 4.48
C PRO A 438 -10.35 -11.26 5.32
N LEU A 439 -10.02 -10.00 5.04
CA LEU A 439 -10.42 -8.86 5.86
C LEU A 439 -11.95 -8.77 6.06
N ASP A 440 -12.74 -8.89 4.99
CA ASP A 440 -14.19 -8.79 5.09
C ASP A 440 -14.80 -9.89 5.96
N ALA A 441 -14.22 -11.10 5.90
CA ALA A 441 -14.64 -12.21 6.74
C ALA A 441 -14.22 -12.01 8.20
N ALA A 442 -13.04 -11.41 8.45
CA ALA A 442 -12.57 -11.05 9.79
C ALA A 442 -13.45 -9.95 10.42
N LEU A 443 -13.82 -8.92 9.66
CA LEU A 443 -14.74 -7.87 10.11
C LEU A 443 -16.12 -8.45 10.43
N ASN A 444 -16.66 -9.29 9.55
CA ASN A 444 -17.93 -9.96 9.81
C ASN A 444 -17.86 -10.88 11.05
N TYR A 445 -16.76 -11.63 11.21
CA TYR A 445 -16.51 -12.45 12.39
C TYR A 445 -16.53 -11.59 13.66
N TYR A 446 -15.81 -10.45 13.64
CA TYR A 446 -15.80 -9.50 14.74
C TYR A 446 -17.20 -8.96 15.05
N HIS A 447 -17.98 -8.50 14.07
CA HIS A 447 -19.32 -7.97 14.32
C HIS A 447 -20.32 -9.02 14.86
N THR A 448 -20.24 -10.25 14.35
CA THR A 448 -21.16 -11.33 14.73
C THR A 448 -20.85 -11.90 16.11
N HIS A 449 -19.57 -11.98 16.48
CA HIS A 449 -19.13 -12.54 17.76
C HIS A 449 -18.99 -11.47 18.86
N ASP A 450 -18.84 -10.18 18.50
CA ASP A 450 -18.85 -9.04 19.45
C ASP A 450 -20.28 -8.51 19.71
N TYR A 451 -21.31 -9.06 19.05
CA TYR A 451 -22.73 -8.75 19.28
C TYR A 451 -23.21 -9.05 20.71
N TYR A 452 -22.40 -9.75 21.52
CA TYR A 452 -22.65 -9.97 22.95
C TYR A 452 -22.42 -8.74 23.84
N ARG A 453 -21.75 -7.67 23.36
CA ARG A 453 -21.58 -6.46 24.18
C ARG A 453 -22.82 -5.58 24.32
N LYS A 454 -23.78 -5.65 23.40
CA LYS A 454 -25.01 -4.83 23.48
C LYS A 454 -26.08 -5.36 24.44
N ASN A 455 -25.92 -6.57 24.99
CA ASN A 455 -26.89 -7.17 25.92
C ASN A 455 -26.41 -7.34 27.37
N VAL A 456 -25.20 -6.84 27.72
CA VAL A 456 -24.65 -6.94 29.09
C VAL A 456 -24.66 -5.60 29.84
N ILE A 457 -25.12 -4.52 29.19
CA ILE A 457 -25.47 -3.26 29.86
C ILE A 457 -26.99 -3.07 29.76
N LYS A 458 -27.72 -3.88 30.53
CA LYS A 458 -29.08 -3.57 30.98
C LYS A 458 -29.24 -4.00 32.42
#